data_AF-A0A373Q9U0-F1
#
_entry.id   AF-A0A373Q9U0-F1
#
_cell.length_a   1.000
_cell.length_b   1.000
_cell.length_c   1.000
_cell.angle_alpha   90.00
_cell.angle_beta   90.00
_cell.angle_gamma   90.00
#
_symmetry.space_group_name_H-M   'P 1'
#
loop_
_entity.id
_entity.type
_entity.pdbx_description
1 polymer ?
#
loop_
_entity_poly.entity_id
_entity_poly.type
_entity_poly.pdbx_seq_one_letter_code
_entity_poly.pdbx_strand_id
1 'polypeptide(L)'
;MNTKQFVRVAMLTALACVLTIVPKVPIGGGYVHFGDCIIYVAAMILGPIPGAIVGAIGHSLADFISGYPIFCIPTFIIKGIMGFAIGKIVYGHVDIKHFIIGGIVALVIVTGGYFVAEIPLMGYETALVSLISSPIQWCMSMVASAIIVPILIKNRKRIGF
;
A
#
# COMPACT_ATOMS: atom_id res chain seq x y z
N MET A 1 -12.67 7.73 15.58
CA MET A 1 -11.32 8.29 15.32
C MET A 1 -11.22 9.64 16.02
N ASN A 2 -10.20 9.87 16.84
CA ASN A 2 -9.98 11.16 17.52
C ASN A 2 -9.00 12.05 16.71
N THR A 3 -8.82 13.31 17.12
CA THR A 3 -7.96 14.28 16.40
C THR A 3 -6.52 13.80 16.24
N LYS A 4 -5.93 13.19 17.28
CA LYS A 4 -4.56 12.66 17.21
C LYS A 4 -4.44 11.55 16.17
N GLN A 5 -5.42 10.65 16.13
CA GLN A 5 -5.45 9.57 15.14
C GLN A 5 -5.69 10.11 13.73
N PHE A 6 -6.57 11.09 13.55
CA PHE A 6 -6.80 11.74 12.26
C PHE A 6 -5.51 12.36 11.71
N VAL A 7 -4.78 13.13 12.54
CA VAL A 7 -3.51 13.75 12.14
C VAL A 7 -2.48 12.68 11.75
N ARG A 8 -2.40 11.56 12.50
CA ARG A 8 -1.51 10.44 12.14
C ARG A 8 -1.86 9.82 10.80
N VAL A 9 -3.15 9.59 10.54
CA VAL A 9 -3.61 9.07 9.25
C VAL A 9 -3.25 10.03 8.13
N ALA A 10 -3.46 11.34 8.31
CA ALA A 10 -3.10 12.35 7.32
C ALA A 10 -1.58 12.36 7.03
N MET A 11 -0.74 12.32 8.07
CA MET A 11 0.72 12.25 7.91
C MET A 11 1.17 10.97 7.20
N LEU A 12 0.61 9.81 7.56
CA LEU A 12 0.93 8.54 6.90
C LEU A 12 0.42 8.51 5.45
N THR A 13 -0.72 9.15 5.16
CA THR A 13 -1.25 9.29 3.80
C THR A 13 -0.31 10.14 2.94
N ALA A 14 0.16 11.27 3.46
CA ALA A 14 1.15 12.11 2.79
C ALA A 14 2.47 11.35 2.55
N LEU A 15 2.94 10.60 3.54
CA LEU A 15 4.16 9.80 3.42
C LEU A 15 4.00 8.66 2.41
N ALA A 16 2.85 7.98 2.38
CA ALA A 16 2.53 6.96 1.38
C ALA A 16 2.56 7.57 -0.03
N CYS A 17 1.98 8.75 -0.23
CA CYS A 17 2.03 9.48 -1.49
C CYS A 17 3.48 9.79 -1.92
N VAL A 18 4.26 10.44 -1.04
CA VAL A 18 5.66 10.82 -1.34
C VAL A 18 6.53 9.60 -1.65
N LEU A 19 6.43 8.53 -0.85
CA LEU A 19 7.18 7.29 -1.09
C LEU A 19 6.67 6.48 -2.28
N THR A 20 5.49 6.80 -2.80
CA THR A 20 5.05 6.27 -4.09
C THR A 20 5.67 7.07 -5.22
N ILE A 21 5.75 8.40 -5.14
CA ILE A 21 6.23 9.26 -6.24
C ILE A 21 7.76 9.26 -6.39
N VAL A 22 8.50 9.38 -5.27
CA VAL A 22 9.91 9.80 -5.28
C VAL A 22 10.88 8.64 -5.60
N PRO A 23 10.89 7.52 -4.85
CA PRO A 23 11.81 6.42 -5.14
C PRO A 23 11.34 5.64 -6.38
N LYS A 24 11.88 6.00 -7.54
CA LYS A 24 11.58 5.33 -8.81
C LYS A 24 12.61 4.24 -9.10
N VAL A 25 12.34 3.05 -8.59
CA VAL A 25 13.07 1.84 -8.99
C VAL A 25 12.28 1.15 -10.10
N PRO A 26 12.71 1.25 -11.38
CA PRO A 26 11.95 0.72 -12.51
C PRO A 26 11.98 -0.82 -12.52
N ILE A 27 10.81 -1.44 -12.71
CA ILE A 27 10.64 -2.89 -12.85
C ILE A 27 9.52 -3.16 -13.86
N GLY A 28 9.85 -3.73 -15.01
CA GLY A 28 8.89 -4.00 -16.09
C GLY A 28 8.32 -2.69 -16.66
N GLY A 29 7.00 -2.60 -16.77
CA GLY A 29 6.29 -1.41 -17.27
C GLY A 29 6.04 -0.30 -16.24
N GLY A 30 6.50 -0.47 -14.99
CA GLY A 30 6.23 0.45 -13.89
C GLY A 30 7.42 0.62 -12.94
N TYR A 31 7.16 1.10 -11.74
CA TYR A 31 8.16 1.31 -10.70
C TYR A 31 7.66 0.82 -9.34
N VAL A 32 8.58 0.48 -8.45
CA VAL A 32 8.23 0.02 -7.10
C VAL A 32 7.48 1.10 -6.32
N HIS A 33 6.28 0.76 -5.84
CA HIS A 33 5.50 1.65 -4.98
C HIS A 33 5.88 1.47 -3.51
N PHE A 34 6.99 2.08 -3.08
CA PHE A 34 7.45 1.97 -1.70
C PHE A 34 6.43 2.53 -0.68
N GLY A 35 5.49 3.39 -1.11
CA GLY A 35 4.36 3.82 -0.27
C GLY A 35 3.49 2.68 0.27
N ASP A 36 3.50 1.50 -0.36
CA ASP A 36 2.81 0.30 0.15
C ASP A 36 3.29 -0.12 1.54
N CYS A 37 4.55 0.17 1.89
CA CYS A 37 5.04 -0.13 3.23
C CYS A 37 4.35 0.72 4.31
N ILE A 38 3.92 1.93 3.96
CA ILE A 38 3.21 2.82 4.86
C ILE A 38 1.77 2.36 5.09
N ILE A 39 1.15 1.69 4.10
CA ILE A 39 -0.13 1.01 4.28
C ILE A 39 0.01 -0.04 5.38
N TYR A 40 1.06 -0.87 5.34
CA TYR A 40 1.34 -1.87 6.38
C TYR A 40 1.50 -1.26 7.76
N VAL A 41 2.27 -0.19 7.85
CA VAL A 41 2.48 0.55 9.11
C VAL A 41 1.16 1.08 9.65
N ALA A 42 0.35 1.73 8.81
CA ALA A 42 -0.95 2.27 9.19
C ALA A 42 -1.91 1.15 9.62
N ALA A 43 -1.98 0.08 8.85
CA ALA A 43 -2.84 -1.08 9.10
C ALA A 43 -2.49 -1.78 10.42
N MET A 44 -1.21 -1.99 10.70
CA MET A 44 -0.76 -2.71 11.89
C MET A 44 -0.82 -1.87 13.16
N ILE A 45 -0.55 -0.57 13.08
CA ILE A 45 -0.50 0.29 14.26
C ILE A 45 -1.85 0.94 14.56
N LEU A 46 -2.57 1.40 13.53
CA LEU A 46 -3.80 2.18 13.67
C LEU A 46 -5.06 1.40 13.31
N GLY A 47 -4.93 0.29 12.59
CA GLY A 47 -6.02 -0.62 12.27
C GLY A 47 -6.54 -0.54 10.84
N PRO A 48 -7.62 -1.29 10.53
CA PRO A 48 -8.08 -1.51 9.16
C PRO A 48 -8.58 -0.25 8.45
N ILE A 49 -9.35 0.61 9.11
CA ILE A 49 -9.87 1.84 8.50
C ILE A 49 -8.72 2.83 8.20
N PRO A 50 -7.79 3.11 9.13
CA PRO A 50 -6.56 3.86 8.82
C PRO A 50 -5.74 3.27 7.67
N GLY A 51 -5.52 1.95 7.65
CA GLY A 51 -4.81 1.29 6.55
C GLY A 51 -5.48 1.53 5.20
N ALA A 52 -6.81 1.41 5.15
CA ALA A 52 -7.61 1.67 3.96
C ALA A 52 -7.48 3.13 3.48
N ILE A 53 -7.61 4.11 4.39
CA ILE A 53 -7.51 5.54 4.05
C ILE A 53 -6.12 5.88 3.50
N VAL A 54 -5.07 5.40 4.18
CA VAL A 54 -3.68 5.65 3.78
C VAL A 54 -3.40 5.06 2.39
N GLY A 55 -3.84 3.84 2.14
CA GLY A 55 -3.67 3.20 0.83
C GLY A 55 -4.49 3.87 -0.26
N ALA A 56 -5.79 4.09 -0.02
CA ALA A 56 -6.69 4.66 -1.00
C ALA A 56 -6.26 6.07 -1.41
N ILE A 57 -6.19 7.00 -0.44
CA ILE A 57 -5.96 8.42 -0.70
C ILE A 57 -4.49 8.65 -1.08
N GLY A 58 -3.55 8.03 -0.35
CA GLY A 58 -2.12 8.28 -0.54
C GLY A 58 -1.66 7.91 -1.95
N HIS A 59 -2.04 6.71 -2.40
CA HIS A 59 -1.63 6.22 -3.71
C HIS A 59 -2.44 6.83 -4.86
N SER A 60 -3.75 7.08 -4.69
CA SER A 60 -4.51 7.78 -5.73
C SER A 60 -4.02 9.22 -5.94
N LEU A 61 -3.57 9.88 -4.86
CA LEU A 61 -2.91 11.19 -4.99
C LEU A 61 -1.56 11.08 -5.69
N ALA A 62 -0.81 10.00 -5.44
CA ALA A 62 0.44 9.76 -6.15
C ALA A 62 0.23 9.60 -7.66
N ASP A 63 -0.82 8.88 -8.08
CA ASP A 63 -1.19 8.75 -9.49
C ASP A 63 -1.56 10.10 -10.09
N PHE A 64 -2.39 10.88 -9.39
CA PHE A 64 -2.81 12.21 -9.84
C PHE A 64 -1.60 13.14 -10.04
N ILE A 65 -0.74 13.24 -9.03
CA ILE A 65 0.45 14.11 -9.05
C ILE A 65 1.47 13.63 -10.09
N SER A 66 1.57 12.31 -10.30
CA SER A 66 2.51 11.72 -11.28
C SER A 66 2.03 11.81 -12.72
N GLY A 67 0.85 12.38 -12.98
CA GLY A 67 0.31 12.56 -14.33
C GLY A 67 -0.46 11.35 -14.87
N TYR A 68 -0.91 10.44 -14.00
CA TYR A 68 -1.67 9.24 -14.35
C TYR A 68 -3.10 9.26 -13.79
N PRO A 69 -3.92 10.30 -14.04
CA PRO A 69 -5.23 10.48 -13.40
C PRO A 69 -6.23 9.36 -13.71
N ILE A 70 -6.06 8.65 -14.84
CA ILE A 70 -6.87 7.50 -15.22
C ILE A 70 -6.80 6.35 -14.19
N PHE A 71 -5.68 6.24 -13.47
CA PHE A 71 -5.47 5.23 -12.43
C PHE A 71 -5.97 5.66 -11.05
N CYS A 72 -6.31 6.93 -10.82
CA CYS A 72 -6.72 7.42 -9.51
C CYS A 72 -7.87 6.62 -8.89
N ILE A 73 -8.95 6.39 -9.65
CA ILE A 73 -10.13 5.66 -9.16
C ILE A 73 -9.81 4.16 -8.94
N PRO A 74 -9.20 3.44 -9.91
CA PRO A 74 -8.73 2.08 -9.68
C PRO A 74 -7.83 1.95 -8.45
N THR A 75 -6.78 2.76 -8.35
CA THR A 75 -5.83 2.73 -7.25
C THR A 75 -6.49 3.03 -5.92
N PHE A 76 -7.39 4.02 -5.86
CA PHE A 76 -8.15 4.33 -4.66
C PHE A 76 -8.90 3.09 -4.13
N ILE A 77 -9.58 2.37 -5.02
CA ILE A 77 -10.35 1.17 -4.67
C ILE A 77 -9.40 0.03 -4.28
N ILE A 78 -8.43 -0.30 -5.13
CA ILE A 78 -7.52 -1.44 -4.97
C ILE A 78 -6.69 -1.28 -3.68
N LYS A 79 -6.03 -0.13 -3.51
CA LYS A 79 -5.18 0.14 -2.35
C LYS A 79 -6.00 0.33 -1.08
N GLY A 80 -7.23 0.85 -1.20
CA GLY A 80 -8.18 0.91 -0.08
C GLY A 80 -8.58 -0.48 0.44
N ILE A 81 -8.97 -1.37 -0.47
CA ILE A 81 -9.32 -2.77 -0.15
C ILE A 81 -8.09 -3.50 0.43
N MET A 82 -6.93 -3.34 -0.20
CA MET A 82 -5.66 -3.90 0.28
C MET A 82 -5.38 -3.45 1.71
N GLY A 83 -5.41 -2.14 1.98
CA GLY A 83 -5.12 -1.59 3.32
C GLY A 83 -6.12 -2.05 4.39
N PHE A 84 -7.41 -2.13 4.03
CA PHE A 84 -8.43 -2.67 4.92
C PHE A 84 -8.18 -4.14 5.25
N ALA A 85 -7.93 -4.97 4.22
CA ALA A 85 -7.70 -6.40 4.35
C ALA A 85 -6.45 -6.71 5.18
N ILE A 86 -5.33 -6.04 4.90
CA ILE A 86 -4.12 -6.15 5.71
C ILE A 86 -4.45 -5.82 7.16
N GLY A 87 -5.09 -4.67 7.42
CA GLY A 87 -5.40 -4.25 8.79
C GLY A 87 -6.32 -5.21 9.53
N LYS A 88 -7.26 -5.88 8.85
CA LYS A 88 -8.08 -6.94 9.46
C LYS A 88 -7.26 -8.17 9.88
N ILE A 89 -6.14 -8.44 9.22
CA ILE A 89 -5.27 -9.58 9.47
C ILE A 89 -4.21 -9.26 10.53
N VAL A 90 -3.57 -8.09 10.43
CA VAL A 90 -2.37 -7.78 11.22
C VAL A 90 -2.65 -6.90 12.45
N TYR A 91 -3.79 -6.22 12.52
CA TYR A 91 -4.08 -5.35 13.65
C TYR A 91 -4.30 -6.17 14.93
N GLY A 92 -3.51 -5.87 15.97
CA GLY A 92 -3.50 -6.65 17.21
C GLY A 92 -2.64 -7.91 17.18
N HIS A 93 -2.08 -8.26 16.02
CA HIS A 93 -1.27 -9.46 15.82
C HIS A 93 0.13 -9.10 15.32
N VAL A 94 1.07 -8.99 16.25
CA VAL A 94 2.45 -8.55 15.99
C VAL A 94 3.36 -9.77 15.87
N ASP A 95 3.14 -10.56 14.83
CA ASP A 95 3.94 -11.76 14.55
C ASP A 95 4.15 -11.97 13.04
N ILE A 96 5.18 -12.74 12.72
CA ILE A 96 5.59 -12.99 11.34
C ILE A 96 4.52 -13.74 10.53
N LYS A 97 3.70 -14.57 11.19
CA LYS A 97 2.66 -15.35 10.51
C LYS A 97 1.59 -14.41 9.96
N HIS A 98 1.04 -13.51 10.78
CA HIS A 98 0.03 -12.54 10.30
C HIS A 98 0.61 -11.57 9.29
N PHE A 99 1.88 -11.16 9.46
CA PHE A 99 2.58 -10.33 8.47
C PHE A 99 2.65 -11.00 7.09
N ILE A 100 3.05 -12.27 7.02
CA ILE A 100 3.11 -13.06 5.77
C ILE A 100 1.72 -13.27 5.18
N ILE A 101 0.71 -13.64 5.99
CA ILE A 101 -0.67 -13.84 5.53
C ILE A 101 -1.23 -12.54 4.94
N GLY A 102 -1.07 -11.43 5.64
CA GLY A 102 -1.43 -10.10 5.14
C GLY A 102 -0.71 -9.81 3.82
N GLY A 103 0.54 -10.25 3.70
CA GLY A 103 1.36 -10.18 2.49
C GLY A 103 0.71 -10.82 1.29
N ILE A 104 0.44 -12.11 1.42
CA ILE A 104 -0.15 -12.91 0.36
C ILE A 104 -1.51 -12.33 -0.06
N VAL A 105 -2.33 -11.91 0.91
CA VAL A 105 -3.63 -11.29 0.62
C VAL A 105 -3.46 -9.97 -0.14
N ALA A 106 -2.51 -9.13 0.28
CA ALA A 106 -2.23 -7.87 -0.38
C ALA A 106 -1.72 -8.07 -1.81
N LEU A 107 -0.83 -9.05 -2.03
CA LEU A 107 -0.33 -9.41 -3.35
C LEU A 107 -1.48 -9.80 -4.28
N VAL A 108 -2.40 -10.67 -3.82
CA VAL A 108 -3.57 -11.08 -4.61
C VAL A 108 -4.46 -9.89 -4.96
N ILE A 109 -4.73 -9.00 -4.00
CA ILE A 109 -5.57 -7.81 -4.22
C ILE A 109 -4.92 -6.85 -5.22
N VAL A 110 -3.62 -6.57 -5.08
CA VAL A 110 -2.92 -5.64 -5.98
C VAL A 110 -2.79 -6.24 -7.37
N THR A 111 -2.27 -7.46 -7.50
CA THR A 111 -2.07 -8.10 -8.80
C THR A 111 -3.39 -8.32 -9.53
N GLY A 112 -4.41 -8.86 -8.85
CA GLY A 112 -5.73 -9.08 -9.46
C GLY A 112 -6.47 -7.78 -9.74
N GLY A 113 -6.39 -6.81 -8.83
CA GLY A 113 -7.04 -5.51 -8.95
C GLY A 113 -6.52 -4.71 -10.14
N TYR A 114 -5.20 -4.57 -10.27
CA TYR A 114 -4.60 -3.84 -11.39
C TYR A 114 -4.82 -4.58 -12.71
N PHE A 115 -4.73 -5.92 -12.73
CA PHE A 115 -5.06 -6.70 -13.94
C PHE A 115 -6.49 -6.42 -14.44
N VAL A 116 -7.49 -6.47 -13.56
CA VAL A 116 -8.89 -6.20 -13.93
C VAL A 116 -9.09 -4.74 -14.35
N ALA A 117 -8.44 -3.79 -13.66
CA ALA A 117 -8.56 -2.38 -13.98
C ALA A 117 -7.88 -2.00 -15.30
N GLU A 118 -6.76 -2.62 -15.64
CA GLU A 118 -6.00 -2.27 -16.84
C GLU A 118 -6.62 -2.79 -18.13
N ILE A 119 -7.37 -3.89 -18.10
CA ILE A 119 -8.05 -4.42 -19.30
C ILE A 119 -8.89 -3.35 -20.01
N PRO A 120 -9.83 -2.64 -19.34
CA PRO A 120 -10.62 -1.59 -19.99
C PRO A 120 -9.85 -0.28 -20.21
N LEU A 121 -8.77 -0.01 -19.48
CA LEU A 121 -8.06 1.28 -19.52
C LEU A 121 -6.91 1.31 -20.54
N MET A 122 -6.18 0.20 -20.66
CA MET A 122 -4.93 0.07 -21.40
C MET A 122 -4.96 -1.07 -22.43
N GLY A 123 -5.91 -2.01 -22.30
CA GLY A 123 -6.03 -3.18 -23.15
C GLY A 123 -5.43 -4.45 -22.52
N TYR A 124 -5.84 -5.60 -23.06
CA TYR A 124 -5.52 -6.91 -22.50
C TYR A 124 -4.01 -7.23 -22.51
N GLU A 125 -3.30 -6.84 -23.57
CA GLU A 125 -1.86 -7.11 -23.69
C GLU A 125 -1.04 -6.39 -22.60
N THR A 126 -1.36 -5.12 -22.33
CA THR A 126 -0.71 -4.36 -21.25
C THR A 126 -1.03 -4.96 -19.88
N ALA A 127 -2.28 -5.35 -19.65
CA ALA A 127 -2.69 -5.99 -18.39
C ALA A 127 -1.90 -7.29 -18.11
N LEU A 128 -1.59 -8.08 -19.13
CA LEU A 128 -0.76 -9.29 -18.96
C LEU A 128 0.67 -8.98 -18.50
N VAL A 129 1.26 -7.87 -18.96
CA VAL A 129 2.59 -7.44 -18.52
C VAL A 129 2.57 -7.03 -17.04
N SER A 130 1.51 -6.35 -16.61
CA SER A 130 1.31 -5.97 -15.21
C SER A 130 1.11 -7.19 -14.31
N LEU A 131 0.45 -8.25 -14.80
CA LEU A 131 0.31 -9.50 -14.05
C LEU A 131 1.66 -10.10 -13.63
N ILE A 132 2.72 -9.90 -14.43
CA ILE A 132 4.09 -10.36 -14.15
C ILE A 132 4.86 -9.33 -13.31
N SER A 133 4.75 -8.04 -13.64
CA SER A 133 5.57 -6.99 -13.01
C SER A 133 5.03 -6.53 -11.64
N SER A 134 3.71 -6.48 -11.44
CA SER A 134 3.10 -6.06 -10.17
C SER A 134 3.51 -6.93 -8.98
N PRO A 135 3.57 -8.28 -9.07
CA PRO A 135 4.10 -9.11 -7.99
C PRO A 135 5.53 -8.76 -7.58
N ILE A 136 6.41 -8.52 -8.56
CA ILE A 136 7.82 -8.21 -8.30
C ILE A 136 7.93 -6.86 -7.61
N GLN A 137 7.22 -5.84 -8.12
CA GLN A 137 7.17 -4.51 -7.52
C GLN A 137 6.63 -4.57 -6.09
N TRP A 138 5.56 -5.33 -5.86
CA TRP A 138 4.96 -5.50 -4.54
C TRP A 138 5.90 -6.20 -3.54
N CYS A 139 6.61 -7.25 -3.97
CA CYS A 139 7.57 -7.94 -3.12
C CYS A 139 8.66 -7.01 -2.58
N MET A 140 9.12 -6.05 -3.38
CA MET A 140 10.10 -5.05 -2.94
C MET A 140 9.53 -4.16 -1.82
N SER A 141 8.28 -3.70 -1.95
CA SER A 141 7.60 -2.96 -0.88
C SER A 141 7.34 -3.80 0.36
N MET A 142 7.13 -5.11 0.19
CA MET A 142 6.96 -6.04 1.30
C MET A 142 8.25 -6.25 2.09
N VAL A 143 9.40 -6.34 1.40
CA VAL A 143 10.72 -6.35 2.05
C VAL A 143 10.96 -5.07 2.83
N ALA A 144 10.64 -3.90 2.26
CA ALA A 144 10.73 -2.63 2.98
C ALA A 144 9.84 -2.61 4.25
N SER A 145 8.62 -3.13 4.15
CA SER A 145 7.70 -3.30 5.28
C SER A 145 8.29 -4.19 6.38
N ALA A 146 8.93 -5.30 6.00
CA ALA A 146 9.51 -6.25 6.94
C ALA A 146 10.65 -5.65 7.77
N ILE A 147 11.31 -4.61 7.26
CA ILE A 147 12.36 -3.87 7.98
C ILE A 147 11.74 -2.77 8.85
N ILE A 148 10.84 -1.97 8.30
CA ILE A 148 10.29 -0.78 8.96
C ILE A 148 9.35 -1.15 10.11
N VAL A 149 8.48 -2.13 9.90
CA VAL A 149 7.42 -2.49 10.86
C VAL A 149 8.00 -2.93 12.22
N PRO A 150 8.97 -3.85 12.31
CA PRO A 150 9.57 -4.23 13.60
C PRO A 150 10.25 -3.06 14.33
N ILE A 151 10.91 -2.17 13.58
CA ILE A 151 11.59 -0.99 14.15
C ILE A 151 10.58 -0.04 14.78
N LEU A 152 9.48 0.25 14.08
CA LEU A 152 8.43 1.13 14.60
C LEU A 152 7.72 0.54 15.81
N ILE A 153 7.42 -0.77 15.78
CA ILE A 153 6.78 -1.47 16.90
C ILE A 153 7.68 -1.46 18.13
N LYS A 154 8.98 -1.77 17.98
CA LYS A 154 9.94 -1.74 19.09
C LYS A 154 9.99 -0.36 19.74
N ASN A 155 9.81 0.71 18.97
CA ASN A 155 9.88 2.08 19.46
C ASN A 155 8.51 2.72 19.76
N ARG A 156 7.38 2.01 19.61
CA ARG A 156 6.02 2.58 19.63
C ARG A 156 5.73 3.54 20.79
N LYS A 157 6.20 3.20 22.00
CA LYS A 157 5.99 4.02 23.20
C LYS A 157 6.75 5.35 23.14
N ARG A 158 7.93 5.37 22.51
CA ARG A 158 8.76 6.58 22.35
C ARG A 158 8.21 7.50 21.26
N ILE A 159 7.68 6.93 20.18
CA ILE A 159 7.05 7.68 19.08
C ILE A 159 5.60 8.08 19.39
N GLY A 160 5.10 7.75 20.58
CA GLY A 160 3.78 8.13 21.05
C GLY A 160 2.62 7.36 20.41
N PHE A 161 2.87 6.21 19.80
CA PHE A 161 1.84 5.34 19.19
C PHE A 161 1.17 4.40 20.19
#